data_AF-A0AAD8H8Q3-F1
#
_entry.id   AF-A0AAD8H8Q3-F1
#
_cell.length_a   1.000
_cell.length_b   1.000
_cell.length_c   1.000
_cell.angle_alpha   90.00
_cell.angle_beta   90.00
_cell.angle_gamma   90.00
#
_symmetry.space_group_name_H-M   'P 1'
#
loop_
_entity.id
_entity.type
_entity.pdbx_description
1 polymer ?
#
loop_
_entity_poly.entity_id
_entity_poly.type
_entity_poly.pdbx_seq_one_letter_code
_entity_poly.pdbx_strand_id
1 'polypeptide(L)'
;MASKQSCVPAPGMHFIGGVSWNGCMHWLSELHTNLEPESSISDCLYFNVDEERLGTFPKPPIVARSTSVRILYFWESEAHLHVIEVCPYDPSPSVFETKSDYTE
;
A
#
# COMPACT_ATOMS: atom_id res chain seq x y z
N MET A 1 10.11 18.35 -20.81
CA MET A 1 11.27 17.83 -20.07
C MET A 1 10.73 17.19 -18.81
N ALA A 2 10.99 15.91 -18.54
CA ALA A 2 10.55 15.28 -17.30
C ALA A 2 11.59 15.60 -16.21
N SER A 3 11.15 16.24 -15.13
CA SER A 3 11.97 16.40 -13.91
C SER A 3 12.14 15.02 -13.29
N LYS A 4 13.38 14.61 -13.02
CA LYS A 4 13.68 13.31 -12.41
C LYS A 4 14.01 13.55 -10.93
N GLN A 5 12.97 13.54 -10.09
CA GLN A 5 13.14 13.64 -8.65
C GLN A 5 13.50 12.24 -8.09
N SER A 6 14.66 12.14 -7.43
CA SER A 6 15.11 10.90 -6.79
C SER A 6 14.74 10.93 -5.32
N CYS A 7 13.65 10.25 -4.95
CA CYS A 7 13.33 9.99 -3.55
C CYS A 7 14.13 8.76 -3.10
N VAL A 8 15.09 8.94 -2.20
CA VAL A 8 15.76 7.80 -1.54
C VAL A 8 14.83 7.29 -0.45
N PRO A 9 14.33 6.04 -0.51
CA PRO A 9 13.55 5.47 0.57
C PRO A 9 14.37 5.45 1.86
N ALA A 10 13.72 5.59 3.03
CA ALA A 10 14.39 5.30 4.29
C ALA A 10 14.88 3.84 4.29
N PRO A 11 15.98 3.50 4.99
CA PRO A 11 16.46 2.13 5.09
C PRO A 11 15.31 1.20 5.57
N GLY A 12 14.98 0.19 4.76
CA GLY A 12 13.87 -0.75 5.03
C GLY A 12 12.54 -0.42 4.35
N MET A 13 12.40 0.72 3.65
CA MET A 13 11.23 0.99 2.79
C MET A 13 11.45 0.42 1.39
N HIS A 14 10.66 -0.61 1.06
CA HIS A 14 10.63 -1.21 -0.27
C HIS A 14 9.34 -0.83 -0.99
N PHE A 15 9.46 -0.08 -2.09
CA PHE A 15 8.33 0.27 -2.95
C PHE A 15 8.16 -0.81 -4.02
N ILE A 16 7.32 -1.81 -3.76
CA ILE A 16 7.01 -2.91 -4.70
C ILE A 16 5.50 -2.90 -4.96
N GLY A 17 5.11 -3.15 -6.22
CA GLY A 17 3.70 -3.36 -6.58
C GLY A 17 2.80 -2.12 -6.48
N GLY A 18 3.34 -0.93 -6.72
CA GLY A 18 2.55 0.30 -6.70
C GLY A 18 1.61 0.43 -7.89
N VAL A 19 0.52 1.18 -7.71
CA VAL A 19 -0.47 1.49 -8.75
C VAL A 19 -0.62 3.01 -8.91
N SER A 20 -0.99 3.47 -10.10
CA SER A 20 -1.39 4.85 -10.30
C SER A 20 -2.90 4.98 -10.19
N TRP A 21 -3.37 5.91 -9.37
CA TRP A 21 -4.78 6.21 -9.21
C TRP A 21 -4.98 7.68 -8.80
N ASN A 22 -5.97 8.36 -9.36
CA ASN A 22 -6.30 9.77 -9.04
C ASN A 22 -5.09 10.73 -9.03
N GLY A 23 -4.19 10.63 -10.02
CA GLY A 23 -3.01 11.50 -10.11
C GLY A 23 -1.92 11.21 -9.06
N CYS A 24 -2.10 10.15 -8.28
CA CYS A 24 -1.15 9.72 -7.26
C CYS A 24 -0.57 8.34 -7.60
N MET A 25 0.62 8.05 -7.07
CA MET A 25 1.21 6.70 -7.06
C MET A 25 1.07 6.11 -5.66
N HIS A 26 0.46 4.95 -5.53
CA HIS A 26 0.21 4.29 -4.24
C HIS A 26 1.16 3.12 -4.05
N TRP A 27 1.70 2.95 -2.83
CA TRP A 27 2.53 1.80 -2.46
C TRP A 27 2.20 1.30 -1.07
N LEU A 28 2.45 0.01 -0.86
CA LEU A 28 2.44 -0.61 0.46
C LEU A 28 3.89 -0.59 0.95
N SER A 29 4.13 0.04 2.09
CA SER A 29 5.47 0.06 2.69
C SER A 29 5.73 -1.24 3.45
N GLU A 30 6.25 -2.30 2.82
CA GLU A 30 6.55 -3.55 3.53
C GLU A 30 7.61 -3.31 4.63
N LEU A 31 7.20 -3.12 5.90
CA LEU A 31 8.12 -2.95 7.01
C LEU A 31 8.62 -4.34 7.42
N HIS A 32 9.70 -4.77 6.78
CA HIS A 32 10.35 -6.04 7.09
C HIS A 32 11.27 -5.89 8.33
N THR A 33 10.72 -5.52 9.48
CA THR A 33 11.47 -5.54 10.75
C THR A 33 11.24 -6.87 11.47
N ASN A 34 12.32 -7.57 11.80
CA ASN A 34 12.31 -8.80 12.63
C ASN A 34 11.90 -8.55 14.10
N LEU A 35 11.29 -7.40 14.38
CA LEU A 35 10.80 -6.97 15.68
C LEU A 35 9.30 -6.71 15.48
N GLU A 36 8.49 -7.47 16.20
CA GLU A 36 7.01 -7.41 16.26
C GLU A 36 6.25 -7.96 15.03
N PRO A 37 5.89 -9.26 15.05
CA PRO A 37 4.95 -9.87 14.10
C PRO A 37 3.57 -9.19 14.06
N GLU A 38 3.22 -8.49 15.14
CA GLU A 38 1.89 -7.94 15.42
C GLU A 38 1.60 -6.62 14.69
N SER A 39 2.64 -5.92 14.22
CA SER A 39 2.55 -4.55 13.68
C SER A 39 3.22 -4.41 12.30
N SER A 40 3.18 -5.48 11.51
CA SER A 40 3.83 -5.55 10.19
C SER A 40 2.98 -5.02 9.03
N ILE A 41 1.82 -4.39 9.30
CA ILE A 41 1.12 -3.69 8.23
C ILE A 41 1.68 -2.28 8.13
N SER A 42 2.72 -2.20 7.31
CA SER A 42 2.91 -1.20 6.28
C SER A 42 1.98 0.01 6.30
N ASP A 43 2.53 1.18 6.59
CA ASP A 43 1.86 2.43 6.27
C ASP A 43 1.47 2.43 4.78
N CYS A 44 0.22 2.80 4.50
CA CYS A 44 -0.31 2.97 3.16
C CYS A 44 0.14 4.35 2.66
N LEU A 45 1.08 4.35 1.70
CA LEU A 45 1.71 5.56 1.21
C LEU A 45 1.19 5.92 -0.17
N TYR A 46 1.04 7.22 -0.44
CA TYR A 46 0.84 7.71 -1.79
C TYR A 46 1.77 8.89 -2.09
N PHE A 47 2.20 9.01 -3.33
CA PHE A 47 2.91 10.17 -3.84
C PHE A 47 2.00 10.93 -4.78
N ASN A 48 1.66 12.16 -4.39
CA ASN A 48 0.94 13.10 -5.23
C ASN A 48 1.93 13.64 -6.27
N VAL A 49 1.65 13.37 -7.55
CA VAL A 49 2.52 13.78 -8.65
C VAL A 49 2.46 15.29 -8.88
N ASP A 50 1.29 15.90 -8.70
CA ASP A 50 1.09 17.33 -8.91
C ASP A 50 1.74 18.17 -7.81
N GLU A 51 1.70 17.70 -6.57
CA GLU A 51 2.29 18.37 -5.42
C GLU A 51 3.74 17.94 -5.14
N GLU A 52 4.23 16.91 -5.85
CA GLU A 52 5.53 16.26 -5.64
C GLU A 52 5.78 15.86 -4.16
N ARG A 53 4.74 15.34 -3.49
CA ARG A 53 4.74 15.09 -2.04
C ARG A 53 4.27 13.68 -1.70
N LEU A 54 4.93 13.10 -0.70
CA LEU A 54 4.53 11.84 -0.08
C LEU A 54 3.51 12.10 1.03
N GLY A 55 2.43 11.33 1.03
CA GLY A 55 1.40 11.32 2.06
C GLY A 55 1.05 9.91 2.51
N THR A 56 0.20 9.82 3.52
CA THR A 56 -0.39 8.57 4.03
C THR A 56 -1.89 8.59 3.80
N PHE A 57 -2.50 7.42 3.67
CA PHE A 57 -3.95 7.27 3.59
C PHE A 57 -4.47 6.20 4.56
N PRO A 58 -5.77 6.19 4.90
CA PRO A 58 -6.31 5.20 5.82
C PRO A 58 -6.02 3.81 5.34
N LYS A 59 -5.57 3.01 6.29
CA LYS A 59 -5.30 1.62 6.04
C LYS A 59 -6.63 0.90 5.79
N PRO A 60 -6.72 0.06 4.75
CA PRO A 60 -7.92 -0.76 4.55
C PRO A 60 -8.16 -1.62 5.79
N PRO A 61 -9.38 -2.12 6.05
CA PRO A 61 -9.75 -2.90 7.23
C PRO A 61 -9.15 -4.32 7.21
N ILE A 62 -7.82 -4.40 7.07
CA ILE A 62 -7.00 -5.59 7.05
C ILE A 62 -6.84 -6.03 8.50
N VAL A 63 -7.54 -7.11 8.86
CA VAL A 63 -7.48 -7.69 10.21
C VAL A 63 -6.09 -8.27 10.43
N ALA A 64 -5.27 -7.68 11.28
CA ALA A 64 -3.98 -8.25 11.67
C ALA A 64 -4.18 -9.69 12.20
N ARG A 65 -3.67 -10.70 11.49
CA ARG A 65 -3.58 -12.09 11.98
C ARG A 65 -2.10 -12.38 12.20
N SER A 66 -1.80 -12.92 13.37
CA SER A 66 -0.45 -12.99 13.96
C SER A 66 0.53 -13.97 13.32
N THR A 67 0.15 -14.74 12.29
CA THR A 67 0.92 -15.97 11.94
C THR A 67 1.14 -16.27 10.46
N SER A 68 0.60 -15.49 9.53
CA SER A 68 0.74 -15.78 8.09
C SER A 68 1.39 -14.62 7.34
N VAL A 69 2.43 -14.93 6.56
CA VAL A 69 2.95 -14.04 5.51
C VAL A 69 1.77 -13.64 4.63
N ARG A 70 1.48 -12.35 4.57
CA ARG A 70 0.42 -11.80 3.71
C ARG A 70 1.07 -11.15 2.53
N ILE A 71 0.48 -11.35 1.36
CA ILE A 71 0.87 -10.58 0.18
C ILE A 71 -0.27 -9.62 -0.12
N LEU A 72 0.04 -8.33 -0.10
CA LEU A 72 -0.91 -7.26 -0.36
C LEU A 72 -0.61 -6.68 -1.75
N TYR A 73 -1.66 -6.48 -2.54
CA TYR A 73 -1.56 -5.90 -3.87
C TYR A 73 -2.58 -4.78 -4.04
N PHE A 74 -2.18 -3.70 -4.72
CA PHE A 74 -3.13 -2.72 -5.21
C PHE A 74 -3.66 -3.09 -6.59
N TRP A 75 -4.91 -2.74 -6.82
CA TRP A 75 -5.57 -2.83 -8.11
C TRP A 75 -6.47 -1.63 -8.32
N GLU A 76 -6.46 -1.04 -9.50
CA GLU A 76 -7.38 0.04 -9.87
C GLU A 76 -8.44 -0.52 -10.84
N SER A 77 -9.70 -0.21 -10.58
CA SER A 77 -10.83 -0.61 -11.43
C SER A 77 -11.93 0.44 -11.37
N GLU A 78 -12.42 0.90 -12.52
CA GLU A 78 -13.56 1.83 -12.62
C GLU A 78 -13.40 3.11 -11.76
N ALA A 79 -12.18 3.62 -11.61
CA ALA A 79 -11.84 4.73 -10.71
C ALA A 79 -11.94 4.42 -9.21
N HIS A 80 -11.98 3.14 -8.83
CA HIS A 80 -11.86 2.65 -7.47
C HIS A 80 -10.49 2.02 -7.23
N LEU A 81 -9.92 2.28 -6.05
CA LEU A 81 -8.70 1.62 -5.61
C LEU A 81 -9.05 0.44 -4.72
N HIS A 82 -8.57 -0.74 -5.09
CA HIS A 82 -8.75 -1.97 -4.35
C HIS A 82 -7.44 -2.45 -3.75
N VAL A 83 -7.53 -3.03 -2.57
CA VAL A 83 -6.45 -3.76 -1.91
C VAL A 83 -6.84 -5.21 -1.83
N ILE A 84 -6.02 -6.07 -2.40
CA ILE A 84 -6.20 -7.50 -2.40
C ILE A 84 -5.22 -8.08 -1.40
N GLU A 85 -5.76 -8.80 -0.42
CA GLU A 85 -4.99 -9.59 0.52
C GLU A 85 -5.03 -11.06 0.10
N VAL A 86 -3.85 -11.64 -0.09
CA VAL A 86 -3.66 -13.07 -0.38
C VAL A 86 -2.86 -13.71 0.75
N CYS A 87 -3.40 -14.78 1.31
CA CYS A 87 -2.69 -15.66 2.24
C CYS A 87 -2.20 -16.90 1.47
N PRO A 88 -0.91 -17.27 1.53
CA PRO A 88 -0.38 -18.44 0.83
C PRO A 88 -1.08 -19.76 1.18
N TYR A 89 -1.72 -19.81 2.35
CA TYR A 89 -2.40 -20.99 2.87
C TYR A 89 -3.93 -20.92 2.77
N ASP A 90 -4.48 -19.82 2.24
CA ASP A 90 -5.92 -19.65 2.00
C ASP A 90 -6.16 -19.38 0.51
N PRO A 91 -6.90 -20.24 -0.20
CA PRO A 91 -7.21 -20.01 -1.62
C PRO A 91 -8.14 -18.80 -1.86
N SER A 92 -8.73 -18.23 -0.81
CA SER A 92 -9.72 -17.15 -0.91
C SER A 92 -9.04 -15.79 -0.70
N PRO A 93 -8.88 -14.97 -1.77
CA PRO A 93 -8.39 -13.60 -1.60
C PRO A 93 -9.46 -12.74 -0.92
N SER A 94 -9.04 -11.85 -0.04
CA SER A 94 -9.91 -10.79 0.51
C SER A 94 -9.70 -9.51 -0.29
N VAL A 95 -10.78 -8.85 -0.69
CA VAL A 95 -10.73 -7.61 -1.48
C VAL A 95 -11.36 -6.49 -0.69
N PHE A 96 -10.63 -5.38 -0.56
CA PHE A 96 -11.04 -4.19 0.18
C PHE A 96 -11.04 -3.00 -0.76
N GLU A 97 -12.10 -2.19 -0.74
CA GLU A 97 -12.16 -0.94 -1.49
C GLU A 97 -11.67 0.22 -0.63
N THR A 98 -10.87 1.10 -1.21
CA THR A 98 -10.42 2.35 -0.59
C THR A 98 -11.21 3.51 -1.18
N LYS A 99 -11.78 4.36 -0.33
CA LYS A 99 -12.54 5.53 -0.77
C LYS A 99 -11.61 6.55 -1.46
N SER A 100 -12.14 7.21 -2.49
CA SER A 100 -11.42 8.20 -3.31
C SER A 100 -10.96 9.45 -2.56
N ASP A 101 -11.63 9.78 -1.47
CA ASP A 101 -11.28 10.88 -0.58
C ASP A 101 -10.36 10.46 0.56
N TYR A 102 -9.92 9.19 0.58
CA TYR A 102 -9.13 8.61 1.66
C TYR A 102 -9.77 8.82 3.03
N THR A 103 -11.11 8.71 3.12
CA THR A 103 -11.83 8.70 4.40
C THR A 103 -12.02 7.27 4.90
N GLU A 104 -12.12 7.10 6.22
CA GLU A 104 -12.48 5.83 6.88
C GLU A 104 -13.96 5.49 6.66
#